data_AF-A0A519VUY7-F1
#
_entry.id   AF-A0A519VUY7-F1
#
_cell.length_a   1.000
_cell.length_b   1.000
_cell.length_c   1.000
_cell.angle_alpha   90.00
_cell.angle_beta   90.00
_cell.angle_gamma   90.00
#
_symmetry.space_group_name_H-M   'P 1'
#
loop_
_entity.id
_entity.type
_entity.pdbx_description
1 polymer ?
#
loop_
_entity_poly.entity_id
_entity_poly.type
_entity_poly.pdbx_seq_one_letter_code
_entity_poly.pdbx_strand_id
1 'polypeptide(L)'
;YWFMFAQPNVNTDWYRDYWAVDKVGTQFVNITTTNPESPYAISEQYLNKQRRNGALSSLQANYKFTDELSLLVRGSIDYNHDIRETQRPYDAAGNKFAQGSYRLQDIDSYEINADFLLKYDKKISNSFQLNATVGGSQMRNEYKKSELRADGLVIPGVYSLTNNASPLISVPDTARYRINSFYGALSLSFKNYLFLDLTGRQDWSSTLATPFRTDNVGFFYPSASTSFVVSDLLKLPKAISFFKLRASVSQVGSGGTTPYRTAYNYSLASNGIYPDSAMTNPSILPNPNLKPLKTTTIELGTELRMFRNRLNFDFAAYTGSTKNQILNRLVDRSTG
;
A
#
# COMPACT_ATOMS: atom_id res chain seq x y z
N TYR A 1 8.10 20.41 -15.70
CA TYR A 1 7.37 20.33 -16.99
C TYR A 1 7.57 21.60 -17.81
N TRP A 2 7.37 22.80 -17.23
CA TRP A 2 7.53 24.10 -17.93
C TRP A 2 8.89 24.33 -18.62
N PHE A 3 9.99 24.06 -17.90
CA PHE A 3 11.35 24.24 -18.43
C PHE A 3 11.74 23.29 -19.56
N MET A 4 10.90 22.30 -19.89
CA MET A 4 11.16 21.37 -20.99
C MET A 4 10.98 22.03 -22.35
N PHE A 5 10.18 23.10 -22.44
CA PHE A 5 9.92 23.85 -23.68
C PHE A 5 10.62 25.23 -23.71
N ALA A 6 11.26 25.63 -22.60
CA ALA A 6 12.04 26.84 -22.53
C ALA A 6 13.48 26.58 -22.99
N GLN A 7 14.11 27.56 -23.65
CA GLN A 7 15.54 27.48 -23.94
C GLN A 7 16.33 27.45 -22.62
N PRO A 8 17.44 26.69 -22.52
CA PRO A 8 18.21 26.56 -21.28
C PRO A 8 18.73 27.87 -20.67
N ASN A 9 18.73 28.96 -21.43
CA ASN A 9 19.25 30.28 -21.08
C ASN A 9 18.15 31.34 -20.78
N VAL A 10 16.87 30.96 -20.70
CA VAL A 10 15.80 31.93 -20.40
C VAL A 10 15.89 32.40 -18.95
N ASN A 11 15.87 33.72 -18.74
CA ASN A 11 15.80 34.28 -17.40
C ASN A 11 14.43 33.97 -16.77
N THR A 12 14.44 33.25 -15.64
CA THR A 12 13.21 32.87 -14.94
C THR A 12 12.46 34.08 -14.36
N ASP A 13 13.15 35.17 -14.04
CA ASP A 13 12.52 36.36 -13.45
C ASP A 13 11.49 37.01 -14.37
N TRP A 14 11.60 36.81 -15.69
CA TRP A 14 10.61 37.30 -16.66
C TRP A 14 9.21 36.72 -16.44
N TYR A 15 9.10 35.57 -15.76
CA TYR A 15 7.84 34.90 -15.49
C TYR A 15 7.18 35.33 -14.18
N ARG A 16 7.78 36.24 -13.40
CA ARG A 16 7.26 36.69 -12.10
C ARG A 16 5.94 37.44 -12.23
N ASP A 17 5.80 38.29 -13.25
CA ASP A 17 4.58 39.04 -13.51
C ASP A 17 3.68 38.25 -14.45
N TYR A 18 2.98 37.27 -13.88
CA TYR A 18 2.18 36.32 -14.65
C TYR A 18 0.71 36.73 -14.88
N TRP A 19 0.26 37.86 -14.30
CA TRP A 19 -1.10 38.38 -14.51
C TRP A 19 -1.16 39.37 -15.67
N ALA A 20 -2.17 39.26 -16.53
CA ALA A 20 -2.39 40.25 -17.57
C ALA A 20 -2.77 41.61 -16.96
N VAL A 21 -2.33 42.69 -17.62
CA VAL A 21 -2.59 44.07 -17.19
C VAL A 21 -4.10 44.26 -17.01
N ASP A 22 -4.50 44.81 -15.86
CA ASP A 22 -5.89 45.02 -15.43
C ASP A 22 -6.75 43.74 -15.32
N LYS A 23 -6.13 42.54 -15.29
CA LYS A 23 -6.82 41.24 -15.22
C LYS A 23 -6.27 40.30 -14.15
N VAL A 24 -5.77 40.88 -13.06
CA VAL A 24 -5.30 40.13 -11.88
C VAL A 24 -6.43 39.22 -11.37
N GLY A 25 -6.11 37.95 -11.14
CA GLY A 25 -7.07 36.94 -10.67
C GLY A 25 -7.94 36.31 -11.75
N THR A 26 -7.95 36.83 -12.98
CA THR A 26 -8.83 36.36 -14.06
C THR A 26 -8.12 35.86 -15.31
N GLN A 27 -6.94 36.38 -15.66
CA GLN A 27 -6.23 35.99 -16.87
C GLN A 27 -4.71 36.02 -16.72
N PHE A 28 -4.04 34.96 -17.15
CA PHE A 28 -2.57 34.88 -17.16
C PHE A 28 -1.97 35.53 -18.42
N VAL A 29 -0.72 36.00 -18.34
CA VAL A 29 0.05 36.47 -19.49
C VAL A 29 0.67 35.28 -20.24
N ASN A 30 0.52 35.29 -21.56
CA ASN A 30 1.26 34.40 -22.45
C ASN A 30 2.57 35.07 -22.85
N ILE A 31 3.63 34.84 -22.08
CA ILE A 31 4.93 35.51 -22.31
C ILE A 31 5.67 34.90 -23.50
N THR A 32 5.75 33.56 -23.56
CA THR A 32 6.50 32.84 -24.60
C THR A 32 5.70 31.73 -25.26
N THR A 33 4.75 31.12 -24.56
CA THR A 33 3.82 30.14 -25.09
C THR A 33 2.43 30.35 -24.50
N THR A 34 1.39 29.91 -25.21
CA THR A 34 0.01 29.87 -24.70
C THR A 34 -0.21 28.75 -23.68
N ASN A 35 0.70 27.76 -23.62
CA ASN A 35 0.68 26.65 -22.68
C ASN A 35 2.05 25.95 -22.61
N PRO A 36 2.48 25.44 -21.44
CA PRO A 36 1.85 25.60 -20.11
C PRO A 36 1.94 27.05 -19.56
N GLU A 37 1.27 27.38 -18.46
CA GLU A 37 1.25 28.71 -17.81
C GLU A 37 2.45 28.97 -16.92
N SER A 38 2.90 30.23 -16.81
CA SER A 38 4.08 30.64 -16.03
C SER A 38 4.37 29.75 -14.79
N PRO A 39 5.63 29.31 -14.57
CA PRO A 39 5.98 28.49 -13.41
C PRO A 39 5.70 29.20 -12.08
N TYR A 40 5.75 30.53 -12.04
CA TYR A 40 5.36 31.31 -10.87
C TYR A 40 3.84 31.29 -10.66
N ALA A 41 3.04 31.41 -11.73
CA ALA A 41 1.59 31.25 -11.62
C ALA A 41 1.22 29.88 -11.05
N ILE A 42 1.89 28.82 -11.52
CA ILE A 42 1.66 27.47 -11.01
C ILE A 42 2.02 27.37 -9.52
N SER A 43 3.22 27.84 -9.13
CA SER A 43 3.67 27.81 -7.73
C SER A 43 2.70 28.54 -6.79
N GLU A 44 2.32 29.76 -7.16
CA GLU A 44 1.60 30.67 -6.26
C GLU A 44 0.09 30.48 -6.28
N GLN A 45 -0.48 30.00 -7.40
CA GLN A 45 -1.93 29.97 -7.59
C GLN A 45 -2.52 28.55 -7.59
N TYR A 46 -1.74 27.51 -7.92
CA TYR A 46 -2.25 26.14 -8.00
C TYR A 46 -2.10 25.44 -6.65
N LEU A 47 -2.90 25.87 -5.68
CA LEU A 47 -2.79 25.36 -4.31
C LEU A 47 -3.43 23.98 -4.18
N ASN A 48 -2.72 23.08 -3.51
CA ASN A 48 -3.22 21.77 -3.09
C ASN A 48 -2.98 21.66 -1.59
N LYS A 49 -4.02 21.89 -0.79
CA LYS A 49 -3.92 21.88 0.68
C LYS A 49 -4.33 20.50 1.17
N GLN A 50 -3.67 20.04 2.21
CA GLN A 50 -4.03 18.80 2.89
C GLN A 50 -3.91 19.00 4.39
N ARG A 51 -4.92 18.53 5.12
CA ARG A 51 -4.89 18.35 6.56
C ARG A 51 -5.18 16.89 6.87
N ARG A 52 -4.21 16.22 7.49
CA ARG A 52 -4.33 14.82 7.92
C ARG A 52 -4.30 14.77 9.43
N ASN A 53 -5.33 14.16 10.03
CA ASN A 53 -5.33 13.79 11.43
C ASN A 53 -5.43 12.27 11.51
N GLY A 54 -4.64 11.63 12.38
CA GLY A 54 -4.65 10.19 12.50
C GLY A 54 -4.40 9.72 13.92
N ALA A 55 -4.78 8.48 14.18
CA ALA A 55 -4.57 7.79 15.45
C ALA A 55 -4.12 6.36 15.15
N LEU A 56 -2.96 5.99 15.71
CA LEU A 56 -2.47 4.62 15.74
C LEU A 56 -2.54 4.13 17.18
N SER A 57 -3.21 3.00 17.40
CA SER A 57 -3.38 2.44 18.74
C SER A 57 -3.34 0.94 18.71
N SER A 58 -2.77 0.34 19.76
CA SER A 58 -2.73 -1.10 19.94
C SER A 58 -2.97 -1.47 21.40
N LEU A 59 -3.65 -2.59 21.59
CA LEU A 59 -3.89 -3.22 22.88
C LEU A 59 -3.41 -4.66 22.80
N GLN A 60 -2.67 -5.10 23.80
CA GLN A 60 -2.23 -6.49 23.92
C GLN A 60 -2.44 -7.01 25.33
N ALA A 61 -2.88 -8.26 25.43
CA ALA A 61 -3.00 -9.00 26.68
C ALA A 61 -2.28 -10.34 26.50
N ASN A 62 -1.42 -10.69 27.47
CA ASN A 62 -0.73 -11.97 27.50
C ASN A 62 -1.09 -12.70 28.78
N TYR A 63 -1.58 -13.93 28.65
CA TYR A 63 -1.93 -14.78 29.77
C TYR A 63 -1.09 -16.05 29.74
N LYS A 64 -0.35 -16.31 30.82
CA LYS A 64 0.43 -17.54 30.99
C LYS A 64 -0.41 -18.56 31.75
N PHE A 65 -0.85 -19.61 31.08
CA PHE A 65 -1.57 -20.72 31.72
C PHE A 65 -0.62 -21.58 32.55
N THR A 66 0.59 -21.81 32.02
CA THR A 66 1.69 -22.49 32.68
C THR A 66 3.01 -21.83 32.28
N ASP A 67 4.14 -22.30 32.80
CA ASP A 67 5.47 -21.84 32.34
C ASP A 67 5.75 -22.17 30.87
N GLU A 68 5.11 -23.22 30.34
CA GLU A 68 5.27 -23.68 28.95
C GLU A 68 4.18 -23.14 28.02
N LEU A 69 2.97 -22.83 28.51
CA LEU A 69 1.80 -22.49 27.70
C LEU A 69 1.31 -21.06 27.97
N SER A 70 1.23 -20.25 26.92
CA SER A 70 0.74 -18.87 27.00
C SER A 70 -0.14 -18.48 25.82
N LEU A 71 -1.07 -17.57 26.04
CA LEU A 71 -1.94 -16.97 25.03
C LEU A 71 -1.70 -15.47 24.98
N LEU A 72 -1.32 -14.98 23.80
CA LEU A 72 -1.31 -13.57 23.46
C LEU A 72 -2.57 -13.24 22.67
N VAL A 73 -3.24 -12.15 23.03
CA VAL A 73 -4.31 -11.53 22.23
C VAL A 73 -3.92 -10.09 21.97
N ARG A 74 -4.08 -9.63 20.73
CA ARG A 74 -3.75 -8.27 20.32
C ARG A 74 -4.82 -7.72 19.37
N GLY A 75 -5.11 -6.44 19.55
CA GLY A 75 -5.91 -5.65 18.63
C GLY A 75 -5.17 -4.35 18.32
N SER A 76 -5.27 -3.87 17.09
CA SER A 76 -4.72 -2.57 16.70
C SER A 76 -5.61 -1.90 15.67
N ILE A 77 -5.59 -0.57 15.69
CA ILE A 77 -6.30 0.30 14.77
C ILE A 77 -5.35 1.38 14.28
N ASP A 78 -5.30 1.57 12.97
CA ASP A 78 -4.74 2.74 12.30
C ASP A 78 -5.92 3.48 11.67
N TYR A 79 -6.20 4.69 12.14
CA TYR A 79 -7.24 5.57 11.61
C TYR A 79 -6.61 6.84 11.06
N ASN A 80 -7.05 7.26 9.88
CA ASN A 80 -6.66 8.53 9.28
C ASN A 80 -7.86 9.22 8.65
N HIS A 81 -7.98 10.51 8.94
CA HIS A 81 -8.93 11.43 8.36
C HIS A 81 -8.19 12.54 7.62
N ASP A 82 -8.43 12.62 6.32
CA ASP A 82 -7.77 13.50 5.37
C ASP A 82 -8.79 14.48 4.78
N ILE A 83 -8.59 15.78 4.99
CA ILE A 83 -9.27 16.82 4.22
C ILE A 83 -8.29 17.37 3.20
N ARG A 84 -8.66 17.31 1.92
CA ARG A 84 -7.84 17.83 0.82
C ARG A 84 -8.61 18.87 0.03
N GLU A 85 -7.96 19.98 -0.24
CA GLU A 85 -8.50 21.06 -1.07
C GLU A 85 -7.64 21.25 -2.30
N THR A 86 -8.27 21.29 -3.46
CA THR A 86 -7.61 21.65 -4.73
C THR A 86 -8.18 22.98 -5.20
N GLN A 87 -7.32 23.97 -5.35
CA GLN A 87 -7.68 25.31 -5.81
C GLN A 87 -7.01 25.55 -7.17
N ARG A 88 -7.81 25.89 -8.19
CA ARG A 88 -7.33 26.25 -9.52
C ARG A 88 -7.88 27.63 -9.89
N PRO A 89 -7.00 28.59 -10.22
CA PRO A 89 -7.42 29.95 -10.56
C PRO A 89 -8.15 29.97 -11.90
N TYR A 90 -8.73 31.12 -12.25
CA TYR A 90 -9.25 31.34 -13.60
C TYR A 90 -8.11 31.21 -14.62
N ASP A 91 -8.49 30.88 -15.86
CA ASP A 91 -7.55 30.68 -16.98
C ASP A 91 -6.54 29.54 -16.76
N ALA A 92 -6.80 28.65 -15.81
CA ALA A 92 -5.88 27.57 -15.45
C ALA A 92 -5.96 26.33 -16.36
N ALA A 93 -4.86 25.57 -16.39
CA ALA A 93 -4.60 24.37 -17.16
C ALA A 93 -4.95 24.50 -18.65
N GLY A 94 -4.51 25.58 -19.30
CA GLY A 94 -4.74 25.82 -20.71
C GLY A 94 -6.19 26.06 -21.03
N ASN A 95 -6.84 26.90 -20.22
CA ASN A 95 -8.28 27.18 -20.27
C ASN A 95 -9.20 25.97 -19.95
N LYS A 96 -8.64 24.84 -19.50
CA LYS A 96 -9.45 23.72 -18.98
C LYS A 96 -10.27 24.14 -17.75
N PHE A 97 -9.74 25.05 -16.95
CA PHE A 97 -10.43 25.70 -15.83
C PHE A 97 -10.58 27.19 -16.12
N ALA A 98 -11.24 27.52 -17.24
CA ALA A 98 -11.50 28.89 -17.69
C ALA A 98 -12.03 29.79 -16.56
N GLN A 99 -12.99 29.29 -15.78
CA GLN A 99 -13.61 29.96 -14.64
C GLN A 99 -13.08 29.45 -13.29
N GLY A 100 -11.89 28.84 -13.27
CA GLY A 100 -11.31 28.23 -12.07
C GLY A 100 -12.03 26.97 -11.61
N SER A 101 -11.53 26.40 -10.52
CA SER A 101 -12.12 25.22 -9.88
C SER A 101 -11.75 25.17 -8.41
N TYR A 102 -12.71 24.77 -7.59
CA TYR A 102 -12.49 24.37 -6.20
C TYR A 102 -12.99 22.95 -5.96
N ARG A 103 -12.15 22.12 -5.35
CA ARG A 103 -12.50 20.74 -5.01
C ARG A 103 -12.17 20.47 -3.56
N LEU A 104 -13.11 19.85 -2.87
CA LEU A 104 -12.98 19.42 -1.49
C LEU A 104 -13.13 17.90 -1.43
N GLN A 105 -12.12 17.23 -0.90
CA GLN A 105 -12.15 15.80 -0.61
C GLN A 105 -12.12 15.61 0.91
N ASP A 106 -13.02 14.76 1.39
CA ASP A 106 -13.07 14.27 2.76
C ASP A 106 -12.86 12.75 2.70
N ILE A 107 -11.76 12.29 3.28
CA ILE A 107 -11.27 10.92 3.16
C ILE A 107 -11.10 10.32 4.55
N ASP A 108 -11.88 9.27 4.82
CA ASP A 108 -11.67 8.39 5.97
C ASP A 108 -10.98 7.11 5.50
N SER A 109 -9.92 6.71 6.21
CA SER A 109 -9.29 5.41 6.01
C SER A 109 -8.98 4.77 7.35
N TYR A 110 -9.27 3.48 7.47
CA TYR A 110 -8.88 2.74 8.66
C TYR A 110 -8.47 1.31 8.35
N GLU A 111 -7.52 0.82 9.14
CA GLU A 111 -7.13 -0.57 9.19
C GLU A 111 -7.24 -1.09 10.63
N ILE A 112 -7.98 -2.18 10.80
CA ILE A 112 -8.10 -2.87 12.08
C ILE A 112 -7.48 -4.25 11.93
N ASN A 113 -6.53 -4.55 12.80
CA ASN A 113 -5.90 -5.86 12.92
C ASN A 113 -6.26 -6.47 14.28
N ALA A 114 -6.68 -7.73 14.30
CA ALA A 114 -6.88 -8.51 15.52
C ALA A 114 -6.23 -9.87 15.35
N ASP A 115 -5.41 -10.28 16.33
CA ASP A 115 -4.73 -11.56 16.33
C ASP A 115 -4.74 -12.22 17.71
N PHE A 116 -4.74 -13.54 17.71
CA PHE A 116 -4.44 -14.34 18.89
C PHE A 116 -3.35 -15.36 18.54
N LEU A 117 -2.53 -15.68 19.53
CA LEU A 117 -1.40 -16.59 19.40
C LEU A 117 -1.30 -17.44 20.66
N LEU A 118 -1.52 -18.74 20.53
CA LEU A 118 -1.23 -19.73 21.55
C LEU A 118 0.20 -20.25 21.32
N LYS A 119 1.04 -20.11 22.34
CA LYS A 119 2.45 -20.53 22.33
C LYS A 119 2.68 -21.64 23.33
N TYR A 120 3.34 -22.71 22.89
CA TYR A 120 3.86 -23.80 23.71
C TYR A 120 5.39 -23.86 23.59
N ASP A 121 6.11 -23.65 24.69
CA ASP A 121 7.57 -23.64 24.76
C ASP A 121 8.03 -24.70 25.76
N LYS A 122 8.66 -25.76 25.26
CA LYS A 122 9.07 -26.90 26.08
C LYS A 122 10.48 -27.35 25.80
N LYS A 123 11.26 -27.44 26.87
CA LYS A 123 12.55 -28.13 26.86
C LYS A 123 12.33 -29.63 27.05
N ILE A 124 12.32 -30.39 25.96
CA ILE A 124 12.08 -31.85 25.99
C ILE A 124 13.26 -32.58 26.65
N SER A 125 14.48 -32.09 26.43
CA SER A 125 15.69 -32.61 27.09
C SER A 125 16.76 -31.53 27.18
N ASN A 126 17.91 -31.84 27.79
CA ASN A 126 19.08 -30.95 27.77
C ASN A 126 19.59 -30.63 26.35
N SER A 127 19.25 -31.46 25.37
CA SER A 127 19.70 -31.32 23.99
C SER A 127 18.59 -30.88 23.04
N PHE A 128 17.32 -30.85 23.44
CA PHE A 128 16.21 -30.60 22.53
C PHE A 128 15.20 -29.63 23.12
N GLN A 129 14.92 -28.56 22.38
CA GLN A 129 13.87 -27.60 22.72
C GLN A 129 12.88 -27.49 21.56
N LEU A 130 11.61 -27.46 21.92
CA LEU A 130 10.46 -27.32 21.05
C LEU A 130 9.76 -26.01 21.37
N ASN A 131 9.50 -25.22 20.34
CA ASN A 131 8.62 -24.07 20.42
C ASN A 131 7.56 -24.21 19.32
N ALA A 132 6.30 -24.32 19.71
CA ALA A 132 5.17 -24.42 18.82
C ALA A 132 4.24 -23.23 19.04
N THR A 133 3.75 -22.65 17.96
CA THR A 133 2.77 -21.58 17.99
C THR A 133 1.65 -21.86 17.01
N VAL A 134 0.43 -21.54 17.42
CA VAL A 134 -0.75 -21.54 16.54
C VAL A 134 -1.54 -20.28 16.80
N GLY A 135 -2.06 -19.67 15.74
CA GLY A 135 -2.73 -18.39 15.85
C GLY A 135 -3.73 -18.16 14.74
N GLY A 136 -4.59 -17.18 14.97
CA GLY A 136 -5.50 -16.63 13.99
C GLY A 136 -5.30 -15.13 13.89
N SER A 137 -5.52 -14.56 12.71
CA SER A 137 -5.52 -13.11 12.53
C SER A 137 -6.63 -12.67 11.58
N GLN A 138 -7.14 -11.47 11.81
CA GLN A 138 -8.06 -10.79 10.92
C GLN A 138 -7.56 -9.37 10.68
N MET A 139 -7.53 -8.98 9.41
CA MET A 139 -7.29 -7.62 8.96
C MET A 139 -8.54 -7.11 8.24
N ARG A 140 -8.97 -5.90 8.57
CA ARG A 140 -10.02 -5.16 7.86
C ARG A 140 -9.46 -3.82 7.45
N ASN A 141 -9.59 -3.50 6.17
CA ASN A 141 -9.19 -2.21 5.64
C ASN A 141 -10.38 -1.58 4.93
N GLU A 142 -10.64 -0.31 5.21
CA GLU A 142 -11.68 0.48 4.58
C GLU A 142 -11.15 1.87 4.24
N TYR A 143 -11.50 2.31 3.05
CA TYR A 143 -11.29 3.64 2.51
C TYR A 143 -12.63 4.18 2.03
N LYS A 144 -12.93 5.41 2.41
CA LYS A 144 -14.13 6.13 1.99
C LYS A 144 -13.72 7.55 1.66
N LYS A 145 -14.08 8.00 0.47
CA LYS A 145 -13.90 9.38 0.01
C LYS A 145 -15.25 9.97 -0.34
N SER A 146 -15.54 11.13 0.19
CA SER A 146 -16.50 12.07 -0.37
C SER A 146 -15.73 13.15 -1.12
N GLU A 147 -16.15 13.50 -2.33
CA GLU A 147 -15.53 14.57 -3.10
C GLU A 147 -16.61 15.44 -3.72
N LEU A 148 -16.52 16.75 -3.50
CA LEU A 148 -17.36 17.75 -4.13
C LEU A 148 -16.48 18.69 -4.96
N ARG A 149 -16.96 19.04 -6.15
CA ARG A 149 -16.27 19.95 -7.06
C ARG A 149 -17.19 21.09 -7.48
N ALA A 150 -16.70 22.32 -7.32
CA ALA A 150 -17.17 23.50 -8.02
C ALA A 150 -16.22 23.73 -9.21
N ASP A 151 -16.49 23.05 -10.34
CA ASP A 151 -15.74 23.24 -11.59
C ASP A 151 -16.36 24.44 -12.33
N GLY A 152 -15.86 25.64 -12.00
CA GLY A 152 -16.40 26.93 -12.44
C GLY A 152 -16.84 27.75 -11.23
N LEU A 153 -16.16 28.86 -10.99
CA LEU A 153 -16.44 29.79 -9.91
C LEU A 153 -17.21 31.01 -10.45
N VAL A 154 -18.02 31.67 -9.61
CA VAL A 154 -18.67 32.93 -10.01
C VAL A 154 -17.72 34.11 -9.77
N ILE A 155 -17.10 34.13 -8.58
CA ILE A 155 -16.17 35.18 -8.16
C ILE A 155 -14.72 34.65 -8.24
N PRO A 156 -13.84 35.26 -9.05
CA PRO A 156 -12.43 34.90 -9.11
C PRO A 156 -11.72 35.00 -7.75
N GLY A 157 -10.84 34.04 -7.46
CA GLY A 157 -10.06 34.00 -6.21
C GLY A 157 -10.82 33.55 -4.95
N VAL A 158 -12.14 33.36 -5.02
CA VAL A 158 -12.96 32.88 -3.90
C VAL A 158 -13.19 31.38 -4.02
N TYR A 159 -12.35 30.58 -3.37
CA TYR A 159 -12.42 29.12 -3.40
C TYR A 159 -13.38 28.58 -2.34
N SER A 160 -14.65 28.44 -2.71
CA SER A 160 -15.71 27.86 -1.88
C SER A 160 -16.65 27.00 -2.72
N LEU A 161 -17.22 25.94 -2.14
CA LEU A 161 -18.25 25.13 -2.80
C LEU A 161 -19.54 25.94 -3.04
N THR A 162 -19.77 27.02 -2.29
CA THR A 162 -20.93 27.91 -2.48
C THR A 162 -20.73 28.95 -3.57
N ASN A 163 -19.50 29.12 -4.07
CA ASN A 163 -19.17 30.05 -5.15
C ASN A 163 -19.19 29.32 -6.50
N ASN A 164 -20.13 28.42 -6.71
CA ASN A 164 -20.20 27.57 -7.89
C ASN A 164 -21.07 28.22 -9.00
N ALA A 165 -20.54 28.32 -10.22
CA ALA A 165 -21.27 28.84 -11.38
C ALA A 165 -22.24 27.80 -12.00
N SER A 166 -21.97 26.51 -11.75
CA SER A 166 -22.77 25.36 -12.17
C SER A 166 -23.06 24.45 -10.97
N PRO A 167 -24.05 23.55 -11.03
CA PRO A 167 -24.29 22.57 -9.97
C PRO A 167 -23.02 21.81 -9.56
N LEU A 168 -22.90 21.50 -8.27
CA LEU A 168 -21.74 20.77 -7.75
C LEU A 168 -21.68 19.34 -8.30
N ILE A 169 -20.46 18.88 -8.57
CA ILE A 169 -20.19 17.51 -9.03
C ILE A 169 -19.78 16.68 -7.81
N SER A 170 -20.45 15.55 -7.58
CA SER A 170 -20.16 14.60 -6.50
C SER A 170 -19.43 13.37 -7.02
N VAL A 171 -18.25 13.06 -6.47
CA VAL A 171 -17.38 11.97 -6.94
C VAL A 171 -16.95 11.07 -5.77
N PRO A 172 -17.90 10.35 -5.13
CA PRO A 172 -17.57 9.46 -4.02
C PRO A 172 -16.71 8.29 -4.50
N ASP A 173 -15.91 7.73 -3.60
CA ASP A 173 -15.14 6.51 -3.83
C ASP A 173 -15.07 5.69 -2.55
N THR A 174 -15.08 4.36 -2.69
CA THR A 174 -14.97 3.45 -1.56
C THR A 174 -14.14 2.24 -1.92
N ALA A 175 -13.30 1.79 -1.01
CA ALA A 175 -12.56 0.54 -1.14
C ALA A 175 -12.58 -0.21 0.19
N ARG A 176 -12.95 -1.49 0.16
CA ARG A 176 -12.99 -2.34 1.37
C ARG A 176 -12.43 -3.71 1.05
N TYR A 177 -11.59 -4.22 1.94
CA TYR A 177 -11.17 -5.60 1.88
C TYR A 177 -10.87 -6.18 3.27
N ARG A 178 -10.93 -7.50 3.35
CA ARG A 178 -10.70 -8.26 4.57
C ARG A 178 -9.83 -9.46 4.28
N ILE A 179 -8.93 -9.75 5.21
CA ILE A 179 -8.11 -10.96 5.19
C ILE A 179 -8.30 -11.67 6.52
N ASN A 180 -8.71 -12.92 6.46
CA ASN A 180 -8.72 -13.81 7.63
C ASN A 180 -7.61 -14.85 7.46
N SER A 181 -7.00 -15.26 8.56
CA SER A 181 -5.88 -16.19 8.50
C SER A 181 -5.85 -17.13 9.68
N PHE A 182 -5.42 -18.35 9.43
CA PHE A 182 -4.90 -19.27 10.43
C PHE A 182 -3.44 -19.56 10.11
N TYR A 183 -2.60 -19.61 11.14
CA TYR A 183 -1.18 -19.85 10.97
C TYR A 183 -0.61 -20.65 12.14
N GLY A 184 0.48 -21.33 11.88
CA GLY A 184 1.26 -22.00 12.90
C GLY A 184 2.73 -22.03 12.55
N ALA A 185 3.56 -22.11 13.58
CA ALA A 185 5.00 -22.27 13.44
C ALA A 185 5.52 -23.29 14.45
N LEU A 186 6.52 -24.06 14.02
CA LEU A 186 7.22 -25.06 14.80
C LEU A 186 8.71 -24.77 14.69
N SER A 187 9.34 -24.43 15.80
CA SER A 187 10.78 -24.20 15.91
C SER A 187 11.39 -25.29 16.79
N LEU A 188 12.33 -26.04 16.21
CA LEU A 188 13.08 -27.10 16.87
C LEU A 188 14.53 -26.68 16.99
N SER A 189 15.09 -26.82 18.20
CA SER A 189 16.51 -26.59 18.47
C SER A 189 17.15 -27.87 19.00
N PHE A 190 18.30 -28.22 18.42
CA PHE A 190 19.16 -29.29 18.89
C PHE A 190 20.51 -28.76 19.37
N LYS A 191 20.78 -28.95 20.67
CA LYS A 191 22.03 -28.59 21.39
C LYS A 191 22.51 -27.16 21.11
N ASN A 192 21.59 -26.25 20.81
CA ASN A 192 21.85 -24.85 20.46
C ASN A 192 22.70 -24.61 19.20
N TYR A 193 23.04 -25.64 18.41
CA TYR A 193 23.81 -25.46 17.18
C TYR A 193 23.02 -25.76 15.91
N LEU A 194 21.96 -26.58 15.97
CA LEU A 194 21.13 -26.91 14.81
C LEU A 194 19.69 -26.48 15.08
N PHE A 195 19.13 -25.75 14.13
CA PHE A 195 17.78 -25.18 14.22
C PHE A 195 16.98 -25.55 12.98
N LEU A 196 15.71 -25.87 13.18
CA LEU A 196 14.73 -26.10 12.12
C LEU A 196 13.45 -25.35 12.47
N ASP A 197 13.03 -24.45 11.59
CA ASP A 197 11.77 -23.73 11.70
C ASP A 197 10.88 -24.11 10.53
N LEU A 198 9.65 -24.51 10.84
CA LEU A 198 8.61 -24.81 9.88
C LEU A 198 7.44 -23.86 10.14
N THR A 199 6.88 -23.26 9.10
CA THR A 199 5.67 -22.45 9.22
C THR A 199 4.65 -22.86 8.17
N GLY A 200 3.39 -22.67 8.50
CA GLY A 200 2.28 -22.84 7.58
C GLY A 200 1.22 -21.79 7.85
N ARG A 201 0.73 -21.14 6.79
CA ARG A 201 -0.33 -20.14 6.89
C ARG A 201 -1.37 -20.35 5.79
N GLN A 202 -2.62 -20.26 6.19
CA GLN A 202 -3.79 -20.27 5.32
C GLN A 202 -4.48 -18.91 5.45
N ASP A 203 -4.55 -18.18 4.35
CA ASP A 203 -5.27 -16.91 4.26
C ASP A 203 -6.57 -17.06 3.46
N TRP A 204 -7.57 -16.25 3.78
CA TRP A 204 -8.77 -16.02 3.00
C TRP A 204 -8.90 -14.53 2.70
N SER A 205 -8.72 -14.13 1.44
CA SER A 205 -8.81 -12.72 1.01
C SER A 205 -10.12 -12.41 0.31
N SER A 206 -10.84 -11.40 0.78
CA SER A 206 -12.09 -10.95 0.14
C SER A 206 -11.87 -10.33 -1.24
N THR A 207 -10.65 -9.89 -1.58
CA THR A 207 -10.33 -9.30 -2.89
C THR A 207 -10.44 -10.29 -4.05
N LEU A 208 -10.37 -11.59 -3.75
CA LEU A 208 -10.49 -12.68 -4.71
C LEU A 208 -11.94 -13.20 -4.82
N ALA A 209 -12.83 -12.76 -3.92
CA ALA A 209 -14.22 -13.20 -3.93
C ALA A 209 -14.98 -12.56 -5.09
N THR A 210 -15.98 -13.24 -5.61
CA THR A 210 -16.97 -12.66 -6.52
C THR A 210 -18.31 -12.53 -5.78
N PRO A 211 -19.31 -11.81 -6.34
CA PRO A 211 -20.64 -11.76 -5.76
C PRO A 211 -21.31 -13.14 -5.56
N PHE A 212 -20.84 -14.17 -6.29
CA PHE A 212 -21.47 -15.49 -6.33
C PHE A 212 -20.51 -16.66 -6.07
N ARG A 213 -19.21 -16.41 -5.80
CA ARG A 213 -18.16 -17.45 -5.76
C ARG A 213 -17.04 -17.12 -4.77
N THR A 214 -16.60 -18.12 -4.00
CA THR A 214 -15.54 -18.00 -2.98
C THR A 214 -14.45 -19.09 -3.04
N ASP A 215 -14.43 -19.91 -4.08
CA ASP A 215 -13.47 -21.02 -4.25
C ASP A 215 -11.98 -20.61 -4.26
N ASN A 216 -11.62 -19.47 -4.87
CA ASN A 216 -10.24 -19.01 -4.98
C ASN A 216 -9.78 -18.11 -3.81
N VAL A 217 -10.65 -17.83 -2.83
CA VAL A 217 -10.34 -16.84 -1.79
C VAL A 217 -9.32 -17.37 -0.79
N GLY A 218 -9.28 -18.68 -0.60
CA GLY A 218 -8.40 -19.38 0.34
C GLY A 218 -7.09 -19.82 -0.29
N PHE A 219 -5.95 -19.59 0.37
CA PHE A 219 -4.65 -20.06 -0.08
C PHE A 219 -3.67 -20.37 1.04
N PHE A 220 -3.11 -21.59 0.99
CA PHE A 220 -2.07 -22.06 1.88
C PHE A 220 -0.68 -21.75 1.31
N TYR A 221 0.25 -21.36 2.17
CA TYR A 221 1.66 -21.19 1.85
C TYR A 221 2.56 -21.59 3.04
N PRO A 222 3.50 -22.53 2.84
CA PRO A 222 4.43 -22.96 3.87
C PRO A 222 5.79 -22.25 3.79
N SER A 223 6.56 -22.33 4.87
CA SER A 223 8.01 -22.07 4.85
C SER A 223 8.78 -23.09 5.68
N ALA A 224 10.04 -23.30 5.32
CA ALA A 224 11.01 -24.05 6.11
C ALA A 224 12.34 -23.30 6.10
N SER A 225 12.96 -23.15 7.25
CA SER A 225 14.32 -22.65 7.39
C SER A 225 15.12 -23.52 8.32
N THR A 226 16.40 -23.69 8.01
CA THR A 226 17.34 -24.34 8.90
C THR A 226 18.57 -23.47 9.06
N SER A 227 19.16 -23.53 10.25
CA SER A 227 20.46 -22.93 10.46
C SER A 227 21.35 -23.81 11.32
N PHE A 228 22.63 -23.77 11.00
CA PHE A 228 23.65 -24.57 11.62
C PHE A 228 24.81 -23.67 12.06
N VAL A 229 24.97 -23.54 13.38
CA VAL A 229 26.04 -22.79 14.03
C VAL A 229 27.25 -23.71 14.16
N VAL A 230 28.09 -23.72 13.14
CA VAL A 230 29.26 -24.60 13.03
C VAL A 230 30.23 -24.38 14.20
N SER A 231 30.37 -23.12 14.65
CA SER A 231 31.25 -22.75 15.78
C SER A 231 30.86 -23.37 17.12
N ASP A 232 29.60 -23.78 17.27
CA ASP A 232 29.08 -24.37 18.51
C ASP A 232 29.22 -25.91 18.51
N LEU A 233 29.36 -26.53 17.34
CA LEU A 233 29.63 -27.96 17.21
C LEU A 233 31.14 -28.27 17.16
N LEU A 234 31.90 -27.49 16.39
CA LEU A 234 33.30 -27.76 16.10
C LEU A 234 34.21 -26.71 16.74
N LYS A 235 35.37 -27.14 17.25
CA LYS A 235 36.42 -26.21 17.68
C LYS A 235 37.10 -25.59 16.46
N LEU A 236 36.69 -24.37 16.11
CA LEU A 236 37.28 -23.59 15.02
C LEU A 236 38.55 -22.84 15.48
N PRO A 237 39.42 -22.39 14.55
CA PRO A 237 40.59 -21.58 14.88
C PRO A 237 40.22 -20.32 15.69
N LYS A 238 41.09 -19.87 16.61
CA LYS A 238 40.87 -18.67 17.45
C LYS A 238 40.55 -17.39 16.66
N ALA A 239 40.95 -17.34 15.38
CA ALA A 239 40.63 -16.24 14.48
C ALA A 239 39.13 -16.18 14.15
N ILE A 240 38.41 -17.31 14.16
CA ILE A 240 36.98 -17.40 13.88
C ILE A 240 36.23 -17.41 15.21
N SER A 241 35.42 -16.37 15.43
CA SER A 241 34.61 -16.18 16.65
C SER A 241 33.22 -16.77 16.51
N PHE A 242 32.66 -16.79 15.30
CA PHE A 242 31.34 -17.34 15.01
C PHE A 242 31.27 -17.76 13.55
N PHE A 243 30.64 -18.90 13.28
CA PHE A 243 30.37 -19.34 11.92
C PHE A 243 29.01 -20.03 11.86
N LYS A 244 28.11 -19.51 11.03
CA LYS A 244 26.75 -20.02 10.86
C LYS A 244 26.42 -20.16 9.39
N LEU A 245 25.83 -21.31 9.04
CA LEU A 245 25.22 -21.57 7.74
C LEU A 245 23.70 -21.50 7.88
N ARG A 246 23.01 -20.95 6.89
CA ARG A 246 21.55 -20.85 6.86
C ARG A 246 21.00 -21.17 5.47
N ALA A 247 19.87 -21.85 5.45
CA ALA A 247 19.14 -22.16 4.23
C ALA A 247 17.65 -22.05 4.50
N SER A 248 16.88 -21.51 3.55
CA SER A 248 15.44 -21.42 3.68
C SER A 248 14.73 -21.53 2.34
N VAL A 249 13.55 -22.14 2.38
CA VAL A 249 12.57 -22.12 1.30
C VAL A 249 11.26 -21.61 1.87
N SER A 250 10.69 -20.58 1.25
CA SER A 250 9.44 -20.00 1.69
C SER A 250 8.52 -19.77 0.52
N GLN A 251 7.22 -19.92 0.76
CA GLN A 251 6.18 -19.43 -0.12
C GLN A 251 5.41 -18.33 0.61
N VAL A 252 5.10 -17.25 -0.10
CA VAL A 252 4.24 -16.16 0.40
C VAL A 252 3.09 -16.01 -0.58
N GLY A 253 1.85 -16.04 -0.05
CA GLY A 253 0.63 -15.86 -0.84
C GLY A 253 0.03 -14.47 -0.67
N SER A 254 -0.70 -13.98 -1.67
CA SER A 254 -1.54 -12.78 -1.53
C SER A 254 -2.73 -12.78 -2.51
N GLY A 255 -3.85 -12.21 -2.08
CA GLY A 255 -4.98 -11.87 -2.96
C GLY A 255 -4.90 -10.46 -3.57
N GLY A 256 -3.82 -9.72 -3.30
CA GLY A 256 -3.72 -8.28 -3.57
C GLY A 256 -4.55 -7.44 -2.60
N THR A 257 -4.37 -6.12 -2.68
CA THR A 257 -5.05 -5.13 -1.81
C THR A 257 -5.99 -4.20 -2.59
N THR A 258 -6.14 -4.41 -3.90
CA THR A 258 -7.13 -3.70 -4.71
C THR A 258 -8.43 -4.50 -4.76
N PRO A 259 -9.53 -4.03 -4.13
CA PRO A 259 -10.81 -4.73 -4.16
C PRO A 259 -11.52 -4.58 -5.52
N TYR A 260 -12.62 -5.32 -5.68
CA TYR A 260 -13.59 -5.19 -6.78
C TYR A 260 -13.06 -5.47 -8.20
N ARG A 261 -12.00 -6.27 -8.34
CA ARG A 261 -11.46 -6.69 -9.65
C ARG A 261 -12.14 -7.93 -10.27
N THR A 262 -13.08 -8.52 -9.57
CA THR A 262 -13.71 -9.81 -9.91
C THR A 262 -15.11 -9.67 -10.50
N ALA A 263 -15.66 -8.46 -10.55
CA ALA A 263 -16.98 -8.17 -11.10
C ALA A 263 -16.97 -6.81 -11.83
N TYR A 264 -17.92 -6.61 -12.73
CA TYR A 264 -18.10 -5.33 -13.42
C TYR A 264 -18.61 -4.28 -12.43
N ASN A 265 -17.97 -3.12 -12.44
CA ASN A 265 -18.44 -1.94 -11.74
C ASN A 265 -18.70 -0.86 -12.78
N TYR A 266 -19.95 -0.39 -12.84
CA TYR A 266 -20.32 0.71 -13.72
C TYR A 266 -20.24 2.00 -12.92
N SER A 267 -19.43 2.94 -13.40
CA SER A 267 -19.25 4.25 -12.75
C SER A 267 -20.16 5.28 -13.40
N LEU A 268 -20.44 6.37 -12.68
CA LEU A 268 -21.14 7.52 -13.27
C LEU A 268 -20.32 8.09 -14.44
N ALA A 269 -20.99 8.31 -15.57
CA ALA A 269 -20.41 8.89 -16.76
C ALA A 269 -19.92 10.31 -16.46
N SER A 270 -18.72 10.64 -16.95
CA SER A 270 -18.07 11.94 -16.71
C SER A 270 -18.04 12.34 -15.22
N ASN A 271 -17.86 11.37 -14.31
CA ASN A 271 -17.88 11.58 -12.85
C ASN A 271 -19.16 12.26 -12.33
N GLY A 272 -20.31 11.97 -12.94
CA GLY A 272 -21.60 12.54 -12.50
C GLY A 272 -21.89 13.95 -13.03
N ILE A 273 -21.16 14.44 -14.03
CA ILE A 273 -21.47 15.70 -14.72
C ILE A 273 -22.78 15.60 -15.50
N TYR A 274 -23.08 14.44 -16.08
CA TYR A 274 -24.32 14.25 -16.83
C TYR A 274 -25.53 14.10 -15.89
N PRO A 275 -26.69 14.68 -16.24
CA PRO A 275 -27.93 14.50 -15.47
C PRO A 275 -28.39 13.03 -15.46
N ASP A 276 -29.33 12.70 -14.57
CA ASP A 276 -30.00 11.39 -14.45
C ASP A 276 -29.12 10.19 -14.07
N SER A 277 -27.95 10.41 -13.47
CA SER A 277 -27.04 9.33 -13.04
C SER A 277 -26.62 8.40 -14.18
N ALA A 278 -26.43 8.96 -15.39
CA ALA A 278 -25.93 8.20 -16.54
C ALA A 278 -24.64 7.45 -16.17
N MET A 279 -24.54 6.19 -16.59
CA MET A 279 -23.39 5.32 -16.29
C MET A 279 -22.52 5.11 -17.53
N THR A 280 -21.25 4.79 -17.33
CA THR A 280 -20.32 4.45 -18.41
C THR A 280 -19.85 3.00 -18.30
N ASN A 281 -19.56 2.39 -19.44
CA ASN A 281 -18.96 1.06 -19.48
C ASN A 281 -17.56 1.11 -18.85
N PRO A 282 -17.22 0.15 -17.98
CA PRO A 282 -15.88 0.09 -17.39
C PRO A 282 -14.83 -0.20 -18.46
N SER A 283 -13.67 0.44 -18.34
CA SER A 283 -12.51 0.22 -19.20
C SER A 283 -11.60 -0.94 -18.77
N ILE A 284 -12.01 -1.67 -17.73
CA ILE A 284 -11.27 -2.81 -17.18
C ILE A 284 -12.19 -4.01 -17.20
N LEU A 285 -11.78 -5.06 -17.93
CA LEU A 285 -12.44 -6.35 -17.90
C LEU A 285 -12.14 -7.07 -16.58
N PRO A 286 -13.15 -7.38 -15.75
CA PRO A 286 -12.96 -8.13 -14.53
C PRO A 286 -12.61 -9.58 -14.84
N ASN A 287 -11.81 -10.18 -13.98
CA ASN A 287 -11.53 -11.61 -14.05
C ASN A 287 -12.20 -12.30 -12.85
N PRO A 288 -13.36 -12.96 -13.02
CA PRO A 288 -14.02 -13.64 -11.92
C PRO A 288 -13.18 -14.81 -11.40
N ASN A 289 -12.23 -15.31 -12.18
CA ASN A 289 -11.35 -16.45 -11.90
C ASN A 289 -9.97 -16.05 -11.38
N LEU A 290 -9.80 -14.85 -10.80
CA LEU A 290 -8.55 -14.43 -10.17
C LEU A 290 -8.05 -15.50 -9.19
N LYS A 291 -6.77 -15.81 -9.31
CA LYS A 291 -6.06 -16.74 -8.43
C LYS A 291 -5.15 -15.93 -7.50
N PRO A 292 -4.88 -16.42 -6.27
CA PRO A 292 -3.90 -15.80 -5.40
C PRO A 292 -2.51 -15.85 -6.03
N LEU A 293 -1.77 -14.75 -5.91
CA LEU A 293 -0.36 -14.72 -6.26
C LEU A 293 0.43 -15.52 -5.24
N LYS A 294 1.50 -16.19 -5.71
CA LYS A 294 2.41 -16.95 -4.86
C LYS A 294 3.84 -16.65 -5.25
N THR A 295 4.62 -16.16 -4.30
CA THR A 295 6.05 -15.95 -4.44
C THR A 295 6.78 -17.07 -3.71
N THR A 296 7.57 -17.87 -4.43
CA THR A 296 8.46 -18.86 -3.82
C THR A 296 9.87 -18.32 -3.82
N THR A 297 10.50 -18.29 -2.64
CA THR A 297 11.86 -17.80 -2.43
C THR A 297 12.74 -18.91 -1.84
N ILE A 298 13.91 -19.11 -2.43
CA ILE A 298 14.97 -19.98 -1.91
C ILE A 298 16.16 -19.07 -1.57
N GLU A 299 16.70 -19.24 -0.37
CA GLU A 299 17.81 -18.45 0.13
C GLU A 299 18.86 -19.36 0.80
N LEU A 300 20.12 -19.06 0.54
CA LEU A 300 21.29 -19.63 1.19
C LEU A 300 22.12 -18.48 1.74
N GLY A 301 22.58 -18.62 2.98
CA GLY A 301 23.40 -17.58 3.59
C GLY A 301 24.44 -18.15 4.54
N THR A 302 25.41 -17.31 4.86
CA THR A 302 26.48 -17.62 5.78
C THR A 302 26.88 -16.36 6.55
N GLU A 303 27.22 -16.56 7.81
CA GLU A 303 27.70 -15.50 8.68
C GLU A 303 29.02 -15.94 9.32
N LEU A 304 30.06 -15.11 9.15
CA LEU A 304 31.39 -15.33 9.68
C LEU A 304 31.81 -14.11 10.50
N ARG A 305 32.09 -14.32 11.79
CA ARG A 305 32.67 -13.29 12.66
C ARG A 305 34.07 -13.69 13.06
N MET A 306 35.02 -12.76 12.98
CA MET A 306 36.44 -12.99 13.20
C MET A 306 37.04 -12.04 14.23
N PHE A 307 38.16 -12.45 14.82
CA PHE A 307 39.02 -11.65 15.70
C PHE A 307 38.28 -11.03 16.90
N ARG A 308 37.52 -11.86 17.63
CA ARG A 308 36.64 -11.44 18.74
C ARG A 308 35.56 -10.47 18.26
N ASN A 309 34.89 -10.85 17.17
CA ASN A 309 33.80 -10.09 16.52
C ASN A 309 34.22 -8.69 16.02
N ARG A 310 35.51 -8.47 15.71
CA ARG A 310 36.01 -7.20 15.15
C ARG A 310 35.80 -7.08 13.65
N LEU A 311 35.72 -8.21 12.94
CA LEU A 311 35.36 -8.27 11.53
C LEU A 311 34.17 -9.22 11.38
N ASN A 312 33.10 -8.73 10.75
CA ASN A 312 31.86 -9.48 10.56
C ASN A 312 31.51 -9.49 9.07
N PHE A 313 31.31 -10.68 8.51
CA PHE A 313 30.88 -10.90 7.14
C PHE A 313 29.55 -11.66 7.16
N ASP A 314 28.54 -11.13 6.49
CA ASP A 314 27.29 -11.83 6.20
C ASP A 314 27.13 -11.86 4.68
N PHE A 315 26.92 -13.05 4.14
CA PHE A 315 26.66 -13.26 2.72
C PHE A 315 25.35 -14.00 2.56
N ALA A 316 24.50 -13.52 1.65
CA ALA A 316 23.23 -14.12 1.30
C ALA A 316 23.06 -14.17 -0.23
N ALA A 317 22.68 -15.34 -0.73
CA ALA A 317 22.27 -15.54 -2.11
C ALA A 317 20.83 -16.05 -2.13
N TYR A 318 19.97 -15.39 -2.89
CA TYR A 318 18.55 -15.74 -2.96
C TYR A 318 18.04 -15.72 -4.39
N THR A 319 16.98 -16.49 -4.64
CA THR A 319 16.19 -16.45 -5.87
C THR A 319 14.71 -16.52 -5.52
N GLY A 320 13.91 -15.72 -6.22
CA GLY A 320 12.47 -15.61 -5.98
C GLY A 320 11.70 -15.68 -7.30
N SER A 321 10.62 -16.45 -7.32
CA SER A 321 9.71 -16.54 -8.47
C SER A 321 8.27 -16.29 -8.04
N THR A 322 7.63 -15.30 -8.64
CA THR A 322 6.23 -14.96 -8.40
C THR A 322 5.35 -15.51 -9.53
N LYS A 323 4.33 -16.30 -9.16
CA LYS A 323 3.32 -16.83 -10.08
C LYS A 323 1.96 -16.21 -9.79
N ASN A 324 1.13 -16.08 -10.82
CA ASN A 324 -0.23 -15.54 -10.76
C ASN A 324 -0.30 -14.12 -10.19
N GLN A 325 0.70 -13.28 -10.47
CA GLN A 325 0.66 -11.88 -10.07
C GLN A 325 -0.56 -11.19 -10.71
N ILE A 326 -1.37 -10.53 -9.90
CA ILE A 326 -2.58 -9.84 -10.35
C ILE A 326 -2.17 -8.50 -10.97
N LEU A 327 -2.20 -8.44 -12.31
CA LEU A 327 -1.77 -7.29 -13.10
C LEU A 327 -2.90 -6.84 -14.03
N ASN A 328 -2.90 -5.54 -14.35
CA ASN A 328 -3.76 -5.01 -15.41
C ASN A 328 -3.03 -5.16 -16.74
N ARG A 329 -3.57 -5.99 -17.63
CA ARG A 329 -3.04 -6.16 -18.98
C ARG A 329 -3.81 -5.28 -19.95
N LEU A 330 -3.10 -4.56 -20.81
CA LEU A 330 -3.71 -3.83 -21.92
C LEU A 330 -4.29 -4.84 -22.93
N VAL A 331 -5.54 -4.65 -23.27
CA VAL A 331 -6.26 -5.36 -24.33
C VAL A 331 -6.66 -4.36 -25.41
N ASP A 332 -6.94 -4.85 -26.63
CA ASP A 332 -7.41 -3.99 -27.71
C ASP A 332 -8.75 -3.35 -27.34
N ARG A 333 -8.91 -2.06 -27.62
CA ARG A 333 -10.15 -1.31 -27.40
C ARG A 333 -11.33 -1.90 -28.18
N SER A 334 -11.08 -2.64 -29.26
CA SER A 334 -12.11 -3.35 -30.02
C SER A 334 -12.79 -4.48 -29.25
N THR A 335 -12.22 -4.93 -28.12
CA THR A 335 -12.74 -6.04 -27.31
C THR A 335 -13.96 -5.68 -26.44
N GLY A 336 -14.34 -4.40 -26.40
CA GLY A 336 -15.50 -3.90 -25.66
C GLY A 336 -15.20 -2.60 -24.93
#